data_AF-A0A382WAS7-F1
#
_entry.id   AF-A0A382WAS7-F1
#
_cell.length_a   1.000
_cell.length_b   1.000
_cell.length_c   1.000
_cell.angle_alpha   90.00
_cell.angle_beta   90.00
_cell.angle_gamma   90.00
#
_symmetry.space_group_name_H-M   'P 1'
#
loop_
_entity.id
_entity.type
_entity.pdbx_description
1 polymer ?
#
loop_
_entity_poly.entity_id
_entity_poly.type
_entity_poly.pdbx_seq_one_letter_code
_entity_poly.pdbx_strand_id
1 'polypeptide(L)'
;MISRITLQGVASYSADTPQTIEGLLRINCFYGLNGSGKSTIAKYLQTPTELDFVSCAVTPDIEEGVIVYNQKFVKDNFWDSTQQPGVFTVNEENVEAEKAIEVAEAKIEQLKKQQRDIQAQADKVK
;
A
#
# COMPACT_ATOMS: atom_id res chain seq x y z
N MET A 1 11.61 -11.61 -19.36
CA MET A 1 10.36 -12.21 -18.84
C MET A 1 10.71 -13.06 -17.65
N ILE A 2 9.99 -12.91 -16.54
CA ILE A 2 10.22 -13.72 -15.34
C ILE A 2 9.98 -15.19 -15.68
N SER A 3 10.99 -16.01 -15.43
CA SER A 3 11.03 -17.45 -15.73
C SER A 3 10.99 -18.31 -14.46
N ARG A 4 11.44 -17.74 -13.34
CA ARG A 4 11.51 -18.41 -12.05
C ARG A 4 11.26 -17.45 -10.89
N ILE A 5 10.54 -17.92 -9.86
CA ILE A 5 10.31 -17.22 -8.59
C ILE A 5 10.62 -18.19 -7.46
N THR A 6 11.43 -17.77 -6.49
CA THR A 6 11.74 -18.52 -5.26
C THR A 6 11.30 -17.74 -4.04
N LEU A 7 10.57 -18.39 -3.14
CA LEU A 7 10.02 -17.80 -1.91
C LEU A 7 10.43 -18.63 -0.71
N GLN A 8 10.94 -17.96 0.33
CA GLN A 8 11.39 -18.60 1.57
C GLN A 8 11.25 -17.64 2.74
N GLY A 9 10.80 -18.15 3.89
CA GLY A 9 10.75 -17.41 5.14
C GLY A 9 9.78 -16.23 5.17
N VAL A 10 8.78 -16.21 4.28
CA VAL A 10 7.84 -15.10 4.15
C VAL A 10 6.39 -15.57 4.20
N ALA A 11 5.57 -14.93 5.03
CA ALA A 11 4.15 -15.25 5.22
C ALA A 11 3.89 -16.75 5.45
N SER A 12 3.28 -17.44 4.47
CA SER A 12 2.96 -18.88 4.54
C SER A 12 4.06 -19.79 3.96
N TYR A 13 5.17 -19.22 3.47
CA TYR A 13 6.29 -19.99 2.93
C TYR A 13 7.26 -20.35 4.06
N SER A 14 7.68 -21.63 4.10
CA SER A 14 8.58 -22.15 5.13
C SER A 14 9.90 -21.37 5.19
N ALA A 15 10.41 -21.15 6.40
CA ALA A 15 11.74 -20.60 6.61
C ALA A 15 12.85 -21.61 6.27
N ASP A 16 12.60 -22.90 6.49
CA ASP A 16 13.62 -23.95 6.32
C ASP A 16 13.71 -24.46 4.88
N THR A 17 12.58 -24.48 4.16
CA THR A 17 12.49 -25.08 2.82
C THR A 17 12.03 -24.07 1.77
N PRO A 18 12.91 -23.62 0.86
CA PRO A 18 12.52 -22.70 -0.21
C PRO A 18 11.54 -23.36 -1.18
N GLN A 19 10.54 -22.60 -1.60
CA GLN A 19 9.59 -23.02 -2.64
C GLN A 19 9.91 -22.29 -3.94
N THR A 20 10.14 -23.04 -5.01
CA THR A 20 10.51 -22.50 -6.31
C THR A 20 9.44 -22.82 -7.34
N ILE A 21 9.00 -21.79 -8.07
CA ILE A 21 8.12 -21.88 -9.23
C ILE A 21 8.99 -21.69 -10.45
N GLU A 22 9.11 -22.73 -11.27
CA GLU A 22 9.88 -22.70 -12.53
C GLU A 22 8.95 -22.79 -13.74
N GLY A 23 9.49 -22.46 -14.93
CA GLY A 23 8.77 -22.63 -16.19
C GLY A 23 7.63 -21.64 -16.39
N LEU A 24 7.75 -20.43 -15.82
CA LEU A 24 6.74 -19.38 -15.98
C LEU A 24 6.57 -19.01 -17.45
N LEU A 25 5.32 -19.00 -17.89
CA LEU A 25 4.92 -18.66 -19.24
C LEU A 25 4.60 -17.17 -19.34
N ARG A 26 4.18 -16.73 -20.53
CA ARG A 26 3.70 -15.36 -20.74
C ARG A 26 2.48 -15.01 -19.88
N ILE A 27 1.61 -15.99 -19.61
CA ILE A 27 0.43 -15.86 -18.77
C ILE A 27 0.49 -16.99 -17.75
N ASN A 28 0.41 -16.66 -16.47
CA ASN A 28 0.42 -17.63 -15.37
C ASN A 28 -0.82 -17.40 -14.50
N CYS A 29 -1.45 -18.49 -14.05
CA CYS A 29 -2.60 -18.43 -13.16
C CYS A 29 -2.28 -19.20 -11.87
N PHE A 30 -2.27 -18.49 -10.75
CA PHE A 30 -2.06 -19.07 -9.42
C PHE A 30 -3.38 -19.08 -8.65
N TYR A 31 -3.84 -20.26 -8.25
CA TYR A 31 -5.08 -20.45 -7.50
C TYR A 31 -4.85 -21.37 -6.29
N GLY A 32 -5.77 -21.32 -5.32
CA GLY A 32 -5.67 -22.08 -4.07
C GLY A 32 -6.49 -21.45 -2.96
N LEU A 33 -6.55 -22.13 -1.81
CA LEU A 33 -7.33 -21.71 -0.64
C LEU A 33 -6.80 -20.40 -0.01
N ASN A 34 -7.61 -19.77 0.84
CA ASN A 34 -7.17 -18.63 1.63
C ASN A 34 -5.95 -18.99 2.48
N GLY A 35 -4.96 -18.09 2.53
CA GLY A 35 -3.70 -18.34 3.24
C GLY A 35 -2.66 -19.15 2.46
N SER A 36 -2.94 -19.60 1.23
CA SER A 36 -1.99 -20.39 0.43
C SER A 36 -0.80 -19.61 -0.17
N GLY A 37 -0.57 -18.35 0.22
CA GLY A 37 0.56 -17.55 -0.26
C GLY A 37 0.39 -16.81 -1.58
N LYS A 38 -0.78 -16.88 -2.26
CA LYS A 38 -1.02 -16.20 -3.55
C LYS A 38 -0.69 -14.71 -3.53
N SER A 39 -1.22 -13.99 -2.55
CA SER A 39 -0.98 -12.54 -2.40
C SER A 39 0.48 -12.23 -2.06
N THR A 40 1.22 -13.16 -1.48
CA THR A 40 2.64 -13.01 -1.17
C THR A 40 3.48 -12.95 -2.44
N ILE A 41 3.16 -13.77 -3.45
CA ILE A 41 3.80 -13.71 -4.77
C ILE A 41 3.66 -12.29 -5.36
N ALA A 42 2.43 -11.75 -5.34
CA ALA A 42 2.15 -10.42 -5.86
C ALA A 42 2.91 -9.32 -5.10
N LYS A 43 2.96 -9.39 -3.76
CA LYS A 43 3.70 -8.43 -2.93
C LYS A 43 5.21 -8.48 -3.18
N TYR A 44 5.78 -9.68 -3.27
CA TYR A 44 7.20 -9.85 -3.58
C TYR A 44 7.56 -9.21 -4.93
N LEU A 45 6.74 -9.42 -5.95
CA LEU A 45 6.94 -8.80 -7.27
C LEU A 45 6.74 -7.27 -7.25
N GLN A 46 5.97 -6.74 -6.31
CA GLN A 46 5.73 -5.30 -6.16
C GLN A 46 6.92 -4.60 -5.50
N THR A 47 7.48 -5.17 -4.44
CA THR A 47 8.57 -4.58 -3.64
C THR A 47 9.62 -5.63 -3.27
N PRO A 48 10.39 -6.15 -4.25
CA PRO A 48 11.32 -7.26 -4.04
C PRO A 48 12.46 -6.94 -3.06
N THR A 49 12.70 -5.66 -2.79
CA THR A 49 13.76 -5.16 -1.91
C THR A 49 13.31 -4.97 -0.46
N GLU A 50 12.04 -5.23 -0.11
CA GLU A 50 11.61 -5.20 1.29
C GLU A 50 12.30 -6.29 2.13
N LEU A 51 12.56 -5.98 3.41
CA LEU A 51 13.30 -6.86 4.33
C LEU A 51 12.69 -8.25 4.46
N ASP A 52 11.35 -8.35 4.41
CA ASP A 52 10.61 -9.61 4.47
C ASP A 52 10.93 -10.55 3.31
N PHE A 53 11.50 -10.05 2.21
CA PHE A 53 11.83 -10.81 1.01
C PHE A 53 13.33 -11.05 0.82
N VAL A 54 14.16 -10.81 1.84
CA VAL A 54 15.63 -11.00 1.76
C VAL A 54 16.04 -12.42 1.32
N SER A 55 15.23 -13.43 1.63
CA SER A 55 15.45 -14.84 1.26
C SER A 55 14.68 -15.25 0.00
N CYS A 56 14.07 -14.31 -0.71
CA CYS A 56 13.34 -14.56 -1.95
C CYS A 56 14.21 -14.18 -3.17
N ALA A 57 13.92 -14.80 -4.31
CA ALA A 57 14.64 -14.53 -5.55
C ALA A 57 13.71 -14.61 -6.77
N VAL A 58 14.07 -13.89 -7.84
CA VAL A 58 13.36 -13.90 -9.12
C VAL A 58 14.39 -14.01 -10.25
N THR A 59 14.04 -14.61 -11.38
CA THR A 59 14.98 -14.74 -12.50
C THR A 59 14.28 -14.47 -13.84
N PRO A 60 14.77 -13.54 -14.67
CA PRO A 60 15.83 -12.56 -14.37
C PRO A 60 15.42 -11.61 -13.24
N ASP A 61 16.39 -10.89 -12.67
CA ASP A 61 16.13 -9.86 -11.66
C ASP A 61 15.17 -8.79 -12.19
N ILE A 62 14.40 -8.19 -11.28
CA ILE A 62 13.45 -7.13 -11.62
C ILE A 62 14.25 -5.83 -11.75
N GLU A 63 14.52 -5.42 -12.99
CA GLU A 63 15.26 -4.19 -13.26
C GLU A 63 14.38 -2.94 -13.15
N GLU A 64 13.13 -2.97 -13.64
CA GLU A 64 12.08 -1.94 -13.47
C GLU A 64 10.78 -2.38 -14.21
N GLY A 65 9.63 -1.77 -13.90
CA GLY A 65 8.41 -1.90 -14.74
C GLY A 65 7.42 -3.01 -14.36
N VAL A 66 7.49 -3.55 -13.14
CA VAL A 66 6.45 -4.49 -12.65
C VAL A 66 5.27 -3.70 -12.08
N ILE A 67 4.09 -3.83 -12.70
CA ILE A 67 2.84 -3.25 -12.20
C ILE A 67 2.04 -4.35 -11.52
N VAL A 68 1.76 -4.17 -10.23
CA VAL A 68 0.99 -5.13 -9.43
C VAL A 68 -0.37 -4.53 -9.10
N TYR A 69 -1.43 -5.10 -9.67
CA TYR A 69 -2.80 -4.75 -9.29
C TYR A 69 -3.23 -5.55 -8.06
N ASN A 70 -3.26 -4.90 -6.90
CA ASN A 70 -3.68 -5.49 -5.62
C ASN A 70 -4.39 -4.46 -4.73
N GLN A 71 -4.73 -4.83 -3.49
CA GLN A 71 -5.38 -3.90 -2.54
C GLN A 71 -4.54 -2.65 -2.26
N LYS A 72 -3.21 -2.75 -2.25
CA LYS A 72 -2.32 -1.60 -2.10
C LYS A 72 -2.47 -0.66 -3.29
N PHE A 73 -2.40 -1.17 -4.52
CA PHE A 73 -2.63 -0.38 -5.74
C PHE A 73 -3.98 0.36 -5.68
N VAL A 74 -5.05 -0.34 -5.28
CA VAL A 74 -6.38 0.28 -5.13
C VAL A 74 -6.35 1.40 -4.09
N LYS A 75 -5.81 1.14 -2.90
CA LYS A 75 -5.75 2.11 -1.80
C LYS A 75 -4.90 3.34 -2.14
N ASP A 76 -3.80 3.14 -2.84
CA ASP A 76 -2.84 4.20 -3.15
C ASP A 76 -3.34 5.07 -4.31
N ASN A 77 -4.01 4.48 -5.29
CA ASN A 77 -4.41 5.19 -6.51
C ASN A 77 -5.88 5.62 -6.54
N PHE A 78 -6.74 5.08 -5.67
CA PHE A 78 -8.15 5.40 -5.62
C PHE A 78 -8.51 5.84 -4.21
N TRP A 79 -8.71 7.14 -4.05
CA TRP A 79 -9.21 7.73 -2.81
C TRP A 79 -10.68 8.10 -2.97
N ASP A 80 -11.49 7.68 -1.99
CA ASP A 80 -12.89 8.08 -1.87
C ASP A 80 -12.91 9.30 -0.95
N SER A 81 -13.06 10.49 -1.53
CA SER A 81 -13.11 11.73 -0.75
C SER A 81 -14.34 11.70 0.16
N THR A 82 -14.14 11.93 1.46
CA THR A 82 -15.27 12.01 2.40
C THR A 82 -16.17 13.21 2.13
N GLN A 83 -15.64 14.24 1.44
CA GLN A 83 -16.33 15.47 1.11
C GLN A 83 -17.26 15.35 -0.10
N GLN A 84 -16.95 14.47 -1.07
CA GLN A 84 -17.77 14.26 -2.26
C GLN A 84 -17.97 12.75 -2.52
N PRO A 85 -19.00 12.14 -1.91
CA PRO A 85 -19.32 10.74 -2.10
C PRO A 85 -19.56 10.43 -3.59
N GLY A 86 -18.79 9.49 -4.14
CA GLY A 86 -18.86 9.09 -5.55
C GLY A 86 -17.93 9.86 -6.50
N VAL A 87 -17.10 10.78 -5.98
CA VAL A 87 -15.99 11.38 -6.72
C VAL A 87 -14.69 10.69 -6.30
N PHE A 88 -14.07 10.00 -7.25
CA PHE A 88 -12.82 9.27 -7.03
C PHE A 88 -11.64 10.12 -7.48
N THR A 89 -10.71 10.35 -6.58
CA THR A 89 -9.43 10.97 -6.91
C THR A 89 -8.48 9.87 -7.35
N VAL A 90 -7.97 10.02 -8.58
CA VAL A 90 -7.12 9.04 -9.26
C VAL A 90 -5.67 9.52 -9.23
N ASN A 91 -4.75 8.59 -9.00
CA ASN A 91 -3.28 8.73 -8.87
C ASN A 91 -2.80 9.06 -7.45
N GLU A 92 -1.74 8.36 -7.04
CA GLU A 92 -1.11 8.46 -5.71
C GLU A 92 -0.79 9.91 -5.30
N GLU A 93 -0.18 10.70 -6.20
CA GLU A 93 0.15 12.10 -5.94
C GLU A 93 -1.07 12.96 -5.57
N ASN A 94 -2.19 12.75 -6.26
CA ASN A 94 -3.42 13.50 -6.00
C ASN A 94 -4.06 13.08 -4.66
N VAL A 95 -4.00 11.79 -4.34
CA VAL A 95 -4.48 11.25 -3.06
C VAL A 95 -3.69 11.80 -1.88
N GLU A 96 -2.37 11.92 -2.01
CA GLU A 96 -1.53 12.51 -0.96
C GLU A 96 -1.83 14.00 -0.75
N ALA A 97 -2.03 14.75 -1.84
CA ALA A 97 -2.39 16.16 -1.77
C ALA A 97 -3.73 16.39 -1.06
N GLU A 98 -4.76 15.59 -1.38
CA GLU A 98 -6.07 15.69 -0.72
C GLU A 98 -6.00 15.37 0.77
N LYS A 99 -5.28 14.32 1.17
CA LYS A 99 -5.06 14.01 2.58
C LYS A 99 -4.34 15.14 3.32
N ALA A 100 -3.36 15.77 2.69
CA ALA A 100 -2.65 16.90 3.29
C ALA A 100 -3.57 18.10 3.52
N ILE A 101 -4.50 18.35 2.59
CA ILE A 101 -5.54 19.38 2.74
C ILE A 101 -6.47 19.04 3.90
N GLU A 102 -7.01 17.82 3.98
CA GLU A 102 -7.90 17.41 5.08
C GLU A 102 -7.24 17.58 6.45
N VAL A 103 -5.96 17.20 6.58
CA VAL A 103 -5.19 17.37 7.83
C VAL A 103 -5.02 18.85 8.18
N ALA A 104 -4.71 19.70 7.19
CA ALA A 104 -4.54 21.13 7.40
C ALA A 104 -5.87 21.79 7.83
N GLU A 105 -6.99 21.42 7.20
CA GLU A 105 -8.32 21.92 7.55
C GLU A 105 -8.73 21.52 8.97
N ALA A 106 -8.53 20.25 9.36
CA ALA A 106 -8.77 19.79 10.72
C ALA A 106 -7.91 20.55 11.74
N LYS A 107 -6.66 20.89 11.39
CA LYS A 107 -5.79 21.67 12.25
C LYS A 107 -6.27 23.11 12.40
N ILE A 108 -6.75 23.73 11.32
CA ILE A 108 -7.34 25.08 11.34
C ILE A 108 -8.58 25.10 12.26
N GLU A 109 -9.47 24.11 12.17
CA GLU A 109 -10.63 24.02 13.07
C GLU A 109 -10.23 23.90 14.54
N GLN A 110 -9.23 23.06 14.85
CA GLN A 110 -8.71 22.90 16.20
C GLN A 110 -8.20 24.23 16.77
N LEU A 111 -7.39 24.96 15.98
CA LEU A 111 -6.83 26.25 16.38
C LEU A 111 -7.93 27.31 16.57
N LYS A 112 -8.92 27.36 15.68
CA LYS A 112 -10.09 28.24 15.81
C LYS A 112 -10.90 27.95 17.07
N LYS A 113 -11.02 26.68 17.47
CA LYS A 113 -11.68 26.30 18.73
C LYS A 113 -10.88 26.80 19.94
N GLN A 114 -9.57 26.56 19.97
CA GLN A 114 -8.69 27.04 21.02
C GLN A 114 -8.72 28.58 21.16
N GLN A 115 -8.70 29.29 20.04
CA GLN A 115 -8.80 30.76 20.03
C GLN A 115 -10.11 31.25 20.66
N ARG A 116 -11.24 30.61 20.31
CA ARG A 116 -12.55 30.93 20.91
C ARG A 116 -12.59 30.66 22.41
N ASP A 117 -12.02 29.55 22.85
CA ASP A 117 -11.98 29.17 24.26
C ASP A 117 -11.13 30.17 25.08
N ILE A 118 -9.97 30.58 24.56
CA ILE A 118 -9.11 31.59 25.20
C ILE A 118 -9.81 32.95 25.26
N GLN A 119 -10.48 33.37 24.18
CA GLN A 119 -11.21 34.64 24.16
C GLN A 119 -12.34 34.64 25.19
N ALA A 120 -13.12 33.55 25.28
CA ALA A 120 -14.20 33.42 26.25
C ALA A 120 -13.69 33.39 27.71
N GLN A 121 -12.47 32.91 27.96
CA GLN A 121 -11.84 33.00 29.28
C GLN A 121 -11.38 34.43 29.58
N ALA A 122 -10.77 35.12 28.62
CA ALA A 122 -10.33 36.51 28.79
C ALA A 122 -11.50 37.46 29.09
N ASP A 123 -12.65 37.26 28.45
CA ASP A 123 -13.85 38.08 28.66
C ASP A 123 -14.51 37.85 30.02
N LYS A 124 -14.23 36.72 30.71
CA LYS A 124 -14.71 36.44 32.08
C LYS A 124 -13.86 37.09 33.18
N VAL A 125 -12.65 37.55 32.85
CA VAL A 125 -11.71 38.15 33.80
C VAL A 125 -11.80 39.70 33.79
N LYS A 126 -12.53 40.27 32.83
CA LYS A 126 -12.91 41.70 32.82
C LYS A 126 -14.21 41.91 33.59
#